data_AF-A0A7J9NKQ8-F1
#
_entry.id   AF-A0A7J9NKQ8-F1
#
_cell.length_a   1.000
_cell.length_b   1.000
_cell.length_c   1.000
_cell.angle_alpha   90.00
_cell.angle_beta   90.00
_cell.angle_gamma   90.00
#
_symmetry.space_group_name_H-M   'P 1'
#
loop_
_entity.id
_entity.type
_entity.pdbx_description
1 polymer ?
#
loop_
_entity_poly.entity_id
_entity_poly.type
_entity_poly.pdbx_seq_one_letter_code
_entity_poly.pdbx_strand_id
1 'polypeptide(L)'
;MNYTEEQITKHIIKWLKHKDWKIMSYDFPQSGCGVVFHPNRDIRENTKNKGSYIPDIVCIKSNKALFFENKNRFYYDDFLKLEIIKKNNAYSEDISNFLPEVPIENIFYGVGLPNTNNTIEKSLEVHEKVDFILASDLIKIDIIKGDNLLE
;
A
#
# COMPACT_ATOMS: atom_id res chain seq x y z
N MET A 1 4.36 -13.76 17.94
CA MET A 1 4.72 -14.56 16.75
C MET A 1 5.47 -13.65 15.77
N ASN A 2 6.35 -14.19 14.95
CA ASN A 2 7.09 -13.41 13.94
C ASN A 2 6.66 -13.89 12.55
N TYR A 3 5.78 -13.13 11.88
CA TYR A 3 5.32 -13.43 10.52
C TYR A 3 6.27 -12.80 9.50
N THR A 4 6.42 -13.38 8.32
CA THR A 4 7.18 -12.74 7.24
C THR A 4 6.32 -11.72 6.50
N GLU A 5 6.97 -10.76 5.83
CA GLU A 5 6.27 -9.78 4.99
C GLU A 5 5.48 -10.46 3.86
N GLU A 6 6.02 -11.54 3.29
CA GLU A 6 5.34 -12.38 2.31
C GLU A 6 4.05 -13.01 2.87
N GLN A 7 4.08 -13.55 4.10
CA GLN A 7 2.90 -14.13 4.75
C GLN A 7 1.80 -13.08 4.98
N ILE A 8 2.19 -11.89 5.46
CA ILE A 8 1.27 -10.77 5.66
C ILE A 8 0.64 -10.35 4.32
N THR A 9 1.47 -10.15 3.29
CA THR A 9 1.02 -9.73 1.96
C THR A 9 0.08 -10.77 1.33
N LYS A 10 0.42 -12.06 1.37
CA LYS A 10 -0.44 -13.13 0.87
C LYS A 10 -1.79 -13.18 1.59
N HIS A 11 -1.79 -12.98 2.90
CA HIS A 11 -3.03 -12.98 3.66
C HIS A 11 -3.92 -11.79 3.31
N ILE A 12 -3.34 -10.59 3.19
CA ILE A 12 -4.05 -9.38 2.77
C ILE A 12 -4.61 -9.54 1.35
N ILE A 13 -3.83 -10.07 0.40
CA ILE A 13 -4.31 -10.35 -0.96
C ILE A 13 -5.53 -11.28 -0.94
N LYS A 14 -5.50 -12.34 -0.13
CA LYS A 14 -6.62 -13.28 0.01
C LYS A 14 -7.87 -12.56 0.56
N TRP A 15 -7.69 -11.75 1.61
CA TRP A 15 -8.77 -10.96 2.19
C TRP A 15 -9.37 -9.94 1.21
N LEU A 16 -8.53 -9.21 0.48
CA LEU A 16 -8.93 -8.27 -0.57
C LEU A 16 -9.76 -8.96 -1.65
N LYS A 17 -9.33 -10.14 -2.13
CA LYS A 17 -10.09 -10.93 -3.10
C LYS A 17 -11.45 -11.38 -2.57
N HIS A 18 -11.55 -11.76 -1.29
CA HIS A 18 -12.83 -12.09 -0.65
C HIS A 18 -13.75 -10.86 -0.48
N LYS A 19 -13.20 -9.66 -0.59
CA LYS A 19 -13.91 -8.37 -0.54
C LYS A 19 -14.12 -7.76 -1.94
N ASP A 20 -13.97 -8.59 -2.99
CA ASP A 20 -14.14 -8.23 -4.40
C ASP A 20 -13.20 -7.15 -4.93
N TRP A 21 -12.06 -6.93 -4.25
CA TRP A 21 -10.99 -6.10 -4.80
C TRP A 21 -10.25 -6.84 -5.90
N LYS A 22 -10.11 -6.20 -7.06
CA LYS A 22 -9.31 -6.72 -8.17
C LYS A 22 -7.85 -6.37 -7.95
N ILE A 23 -7.01 -7.38 -7.77
CA ILE A 23 -5.56 -7.20 -7.65
C ILE A 23 -4.96 -6.90 -9.03
N MET A 24 -4.27 -5.77 -9.14
CA MET A 24 -3.62 -5.30 -10.37
C MET A 24 -2.14 -5.67 -10.40
N SER A 25 -1.45 -5.53 -9.27
CA SER A 25 -0.05 -5.92 -9.09
C SER A 25 0.20 -6.28 -7.63
N TYR A 26 1.20 -7.10 -7.38
CA TYR A 26 1.77 -7.30 -6.07
C TYR A 26 3.25 -7.64 -6.18
N ASP A 27 4.03 -7.25 -5.18
CA ASP A 27 5.43 -7.63 -5.03
C ASP A 27 5.62 -8.40 -3.72
N PHE A 28 6.59 -9.31 -3.73
CA PHE A 28 7.11 -9.90 -2.51
C PHE A 28 8.59 -9.58 -2.43
N PRO A 29 9.17 -9.53 -1.22
CA PRO A 29 10.61 -9.46 -1.08
C PRO A 29 11.31 -10.48 -1.99
N GLN A 30 12.24 -10.00 -2.83
CA GLN A 30 13.04 -10.78 -3.79
C GLN A 30 12.28 -11.31 -5.04
N SER A 31 11.02 -10.94 -5.25
CA SER A 31 10.26 -11.45 -6.41
C SER A 31 10.63 -10.75 -7.73
N GLY A 32 10.91 -9.45 -7.67
CA GLY A 32 11.24 -8.63 -8.85
C GLY A 32 10.06 -8.39 -9.79
N CYS A 33 8.83 -8.73 -9.38
CA CYS A 33 7.61 -8.64 -10.19
C CYS A 33 6.77 -7.39 -9.89
N GLY A 34 7.16 -6.58 -8.91
CA GLY A 34 6.47 -5.35 -8.55
C GLY A 34 6.39 -4.34 -9.70
N VAL A 35 5.26 -3.63 -9.79
CA VAL A 35 5.14 -2.49 -10.70
C VAL A 35 5.99 -1.34 -10.16
N VAL A 36 6.83 -0.77 -11.03
CA VAL A 36 7.70 0.35 -10.69
C VAL A 36 7.03 1.65 -11.16
N PHE A 37 6.65 2.50 -10.22
CA PHE A 37 6.22 3.86 -10.50
C PHE A 37 7.40 4.81 -10.44
N HIS A 38 7.60 5.54 -11.51
CA HIS A 38 8.65 6.53 -11.61
C HIS A 38 8.10 7.92 -11.27
N PRO A 39 8.93 8.81 -10.73
CA PRO A 39 8.53 10.19 -10.53
C PRO A 39 8.05 10.85 -11.83
N ASN A 40 7.15 11.83 -11.70
CA ASN A 40 6.69 12.70 -12.78
C ASN A 40 7.88 13.38 -13.47
N ARG A 41 7.70 13.76 -14.74
CA ARG A 41 8.81 14.20 -15.59
C ARG A 41 9.52 15.44 -15.07
N ASP A 42 8.80 16.34 -14.42
CA ASP A 42 9.28 17.56 -13.79
C ASP A 42 10.14 17.31 -12.53
N ILE A 43 9.93 16.18 -11.86
CA ILE A 43 10.68 15.75 -10.66
C ILE A 43 11.91 14.92 -11.04
N ARG A 44 11.94 14.26 -12.22
CA ARG A 44 13.08 13.42 -12.64
C ARG A 44 14.34 14.25 -12.90
N GLU A 45 15.17 14.43 -11.88
CA GLU A 45 16.55 14.90 -12.01
C GLU A 45 17.39 13.87 -12.79
N ASN A 46 17.46 13.95 -14.13
CA ASN A 46 18.44 13.33 -15.06
C ASN A 46 19.03 11.92 -14.76
N THR A 47 18.41 11.13 -13.88
CA THR A 47 18.90 9.85 -13.38
C THR A 47 17.74 8.87 -13.42
N LYS A 48 17.84 7.87 -14.30
CA LYS A 48 16.71 7.03 -14.72
C LYS A 48 15.99 6.28 -13.58
N ASN A 49 16.63 6.08 -12.41
CA ASN A 49 16.16 5.16 -11.37
C ASN A 49 16.14 5.74 -9.94
N LYS A 50 16.41 7.04 -9.74
CA LYS A 50 16.45 7.61 -8.38
C LYS A 50 15.02 8.00 -7.97
N GLY A 51 14.54 7.42 -6.86
CA GLY A 51 13.24 7.76 -6.28
C GLY A 51 12.03 7.01 -6.82
N SER A 52 12.21 5.86 -7.49
CA SER A 52 11.08 5.01 -7.88
C SER A 52 10.31 4.47 -6.66
N TYR A 53 9.01 4.28 -6.84
CA TYR A 53 8.09 3.73 -5.85
C TYR A 53 7.56 2.38 -6.33
N ILE A 54 7.68 1.35 -5.48
CA ILE A 54 7.20 -0.01 -5.77
C ILE A 54 6.27 -0.40 -4.62
N PRO A 55 4.95 -0.33 -4.80
CA PRO A 55 4.01 -0.83 -3.79
C PRO A 55 3.98 -2.35 -3.76
N ASP A 56 3.76 -2.90 -2.57
CA ASP A 56 3.62 -4.34 -2.36
C ASP A 56 2.31 -4.90 -2.91
N ILE A 57 1.25 -4.08 -2.95
CA ILE A 57 -0.02 -4.43 -3.58
C ILE A 57 -0.59 -3.17 -4.23
N VAL A 58 -1.08 -3.32 -5.46
CA VAL A 58 -2.02 -2.36 -6.07
C VAL A 58 -3.31 -3.11 -6.39
N CYS A 59 -4.44 -2.61 -5.91
CA CYS A 59 -5.75 -3.18 -6.22
C CYS A 59 -6.79 -2.09 -6.46
N ILE A 60 -7.87 -2.46 -7.14
CA ILE A 60 -8.96 -1.54 -7.49
C ILE A 60 -10.33 -2.15 -7.17
N LYS A 61 -11.28 -1.28 -6.84
CA LYS A 61 -12.70 -1.63 -6.69
C LYS A 61 -13.52 -0.37 -6.99
N SER A 62 -14.44 -0.47 -7.95
CA SER A 62 -15.20 0.69 -8.45
C SER A 62 -14.29 1.85 -8.86
N ASN A 63 -14.46 3.04 -8.27
CA ASN A 63 -13.69 4.27 -8.54
C ASN A 63 -12.50 4.46 -7.57
N LYS A 64 -12.09 3.41 -6.85
CA LYS A 64 -11.04 3.46 -5.83
C LYS A 64 -9.84 2.59 -6.24
N ALA A 65 -8.63 3.09 -6.00
CA ALA A 65 -7.41 2.30 -6.01
C ALA A 65 -6.73 2.34 -4.64
N LEU A 66 -6.16 1.21 -4.22
CA LEU A 66 -5.39 1.09 -2.99
C LEU A 66 -3.96 0.69 -3.32
N PHE A 67 -3.02 1.33 -2.64
CA PHE A 67 -1.58 1.09 -2.73
C PHE A 67 -1.08 0.73 -1.34
N PHE A 68 -0.39 -0.41 -1.25
CA PHE A 68 0.06 -0.98 0.02
C PHE A 68 1.57 -0.93 0.18
N GLU A 69 1.99 -0.70 1.42
CA GLU A 69 3.33 -1.00 1.93
C GLU A 69 3.19 -1.96 3.13
N ASN A 70 3.43 -3.23 2.87
CA ASN A 70 3.33 -4.29 3.86
C ASN A 70 4.69 -4.51 4.53
N LYS A 71 4.67 -4.78 5.82
CA LYS A 71 5.87 -5.05 6.60
C LYS A 71 5.60 -6.14 7.62
N ASN A 72 6.67 -6.80 8.05
CA ASN A 72 6.61 -7.79 9.14
C ASN A 72 6.62 -7.18 10.55
N ARG A 73 6.64 -5.86 10.67
CA ARG A 73 6.55 -5.08 11.92
C ARG A 73 6.32 -3.61 11.59
N PHE A 74 6.02 -2.82 12.61
CA PHE A 74 5.94 -1.36 12.47
C PHE A 74 7.31 -0.75 12.13
N TYR A 75 7.32 0.10 11.10
CA TYR A 75 8.42 1.01 10.77
C TYR A 75 7.85 2.40 10.51
N TYR A 76 8.32 3.40 11.26
CA TYR A 76 7.84 4.77 11.14
C TYR A 76 8.12 5.38 9.76
N ASP A 77 9.27 5.04 9.18
CA ASP A 77 9.71 5.58 7.88
C ASP A 77 8.76 5.20 6.74
N ASP A 78 8.09 4.04 6.82
CA ASP A 78 7.10 3.65 5.81
C ASP A 78 5.85 4.55 5.85
N PHE A 79 5.42 4.99 7.04
CA PHE A 79 4.33 5.96 7.17
C PHE A 79 4.73 7.34 6.64
N LEU A 80 5.96 7.79 6.90
CA LEU A 80 6.48 9.05 6.34
C LEU A 80 6.57 8.99 4.81
N LYS A 81 7.07 7.87 4.27
CA LYS A 81 7.13 7.63 2.82
C LYS A 81 5.75 7.77 2.19
N LEU A 82 4.74 7.09 2.74
CA LEU A 82 3.37 7.16 2.21
C LEU A 82 2.75 8.55 2.37
N GLU A 83 3.01 9.25 3.47
CA GLU A 83 2.57 10.64 3.67
C GLU A 83 3.12 11.56 2.57
N ILE A 84 4.41 11.41 2.22
CA ILE A 84 5.07 12.18 1.17
C ILE A 84 4.48 11.86 -0.20
N ILE A 85 4.33 10.56 -0.52
CA ILE A 85 3.75 10.10 -1.80
C ILE A 85 2.35 10.68 -1.99
N LYS A 86 1.50 10.56 -0.96
CA LYS A 86 0.13 11.07 -0.96
C LYS A 86 0.05 12.58 -1.16
N LYS A 87 0.94 13.36 -0.51
CA LYS A 87 0.89 14.83 -0.57
C LYS A 87 1.42 15.42 -1.88
N ASN A 88 2.46 14.80 -2.44
CA ASN A 88 3.23 15.43 -3.51
C ASN A 88 2.76 15.04 -4.92
N ASN A 89 1.84 14.07 -5.05
CA ASN A 89 1.41 13.53 -6.35
C ASN A 89 2.58 13.16 -7.27
N ALA A 90 3.73 12.81 -6.68
CA ALA A 90 5.00 12.73 -7.41
C ALA A 90 5.04 11.61 -8.46
N TYR A 91 4.07 10.69 -8.44
CA TYR A 91 3.98 9.53 -9.32
C TYR A 91 2.69 9.51 -10.14
N SER A 92 1.94 10.61 -10.16
CA SER A 92 0.60 10.67 -10.75
C SER A 92 0.57 10.32 -12.24
N GLU A 93 1.58 10.71 -13.02
CA GLU A 93 1.65 10.37 -14.45
C GLU A 93 1.70 8.86 -14.66
N ASP A 94 2.61 8.18 -13.96
CA ASP A 94 2.86 6.75 -14.13
C ASP A 94 1.72 5.92 -13.53
N ILE A 95 1.14 6.36 -12.41
CA ILE A 95 -0.06 5.77 -11.82
C ILE A 95 -1.25 5.88 -12.79
N SER A 96 -1.46 7.05 -13.42
CA SER A 96 -2.54 7.24 -14.39
C SER A 96 -2.40 6.34 -15.62
N ASN A 97 -1.17 6.03 -16.05
CA ASN A 97 -0.92 5.13 -17.17
C ASN A 97 -1.10 3.66 -16.79
N PHE A 98 -0.86 3.31 -15.53
CA PHE A 98 -0.99 1.94 -15.03
C PHE A 98 -2.42 1.55 -14.71
N LEU A 99 -3.20 2.48 -14.14
CA LEU A 99 -4.60 2.23 -13.80
C LEU A 99 -5.44 2.09 -15.08
N PRO A 100 -6.49 1.25 -15.06
CA PRO A 100 -7.31 1.03 -16.25
C PRO A 100 -8.09 2.28 -16.64
N GLU A 101 -8.64 2.31 -17.86
CA GLU A 101 -9.44 3.43 -18.39
C GLU A 101 -10.73 3.74 -17.60
N VAL A 102 -11.13 2.87 -16.66
CA VAL A 102 -12.24 3.15 -15.74
C VAL A 102 -11.84 4.32 -14.84
N PRO A 103 -12.69 5.35 -14.64
CA PRO A 103 -12.33 6.52 -13.84
C PRO A 103 -12.09 6.12 -12.39
N ILE A 104 -10.81 5.96 -12.03
CA ILE A 104 -10.36 5.92 -10.65
C ILE A 104 -10.30 7.37 -10.17
N GLU A 105 -11.22 7.72 -9.28
CA GLU A 105 -11.33 9.08 -8.74
C GLU A 105 -10.49 9.25 -7.47
N ASN A 106 -10.28 8.16 -6.74
CA ASN A 106 -9.66 8.20 -5.43
C ASN A 106 -8.56 7.15 -5.31
N ILE A 107 -7.36 7.59 -4.96
CA ILE A 107 -6.20 6.74 -4.69
C ILE A 107 -5.88 6.86 -3.21
N PHE A 108 -5.76 5.72 -2.53
CA PHE A 108 -5.49 5.65 -1.10
C PHE A 108 -4.22 4.83 -0.84
N TYR A 109 -3.46 5.27 0.16
CA TYR A 109 -2.20 4.68 0.54
C TYR A 109 -2.27 4.16 1.96
N GLY A 110 -1.79 2.94 2.18
CA GLY A 110 -1.84 2.36 3.51
C GLY A 110 -0.86 1.21 3.70
N VAL A 111 -0.88 0.67 4.92
CA VAL A 111 0.07 -0.35 5.35
C VAL A 111 -0.63 -1.63 5.77
N GLY A 112 0.03 -2.74 5.52
CA GLY A 112 -0.33 -4.06 6.03
C GLY A 112 0.70 -4.55 7.05
N LEU A 113 0.28 -4.79 8.28
CA LEU A 113 1.18 -5.06 9.40
C LEU A 113 0.74 -6.30 10.19
N PRO A 114 1.61 -6.89 11.04
CA PRO A 114 1.22 -7.92 11.98
C PRO A 114 0.26 -7.40 13.04
N ASN A 115 -0.74 -8.21 13.37
CA ASN A 115 -1.65 -7.94 14.48
C ASN A 115 -0.98 -8.26 15.83
N THR A 116 -0.30 -7.26 16.38
CA THR A 116 0.35 -7.32 17.70
C THR A 116 0.09 -6.01 18.43
N ASN A 117 -0.06 -6.06 19.77
CA ASN A 117 -0.35 -4.86 20.58
C ASN A 117 0.61 -3.70 20.29
N ASN A 118 1.93 -3.96 20.33
CA ASN A 118 2.94 -2.94 20.04
C ASN A 118 2.82 -2.35 18.61
N THR A 119 2.41 -3.15 17.62
CA THR A 119 2.22 -2.64 16.26
C THR A 119 0.97 -1.77 16.17
N ILE A 120 -0.13 -2.18 16.81
CA ILE A 120 -1.37 -1.41 16.85
C ILE A 120 -1.13 -0.08 17.57
N GLU A 121 -0.56 -0.11 18.77
CA GLU A 121 -0.27 1.09 19.58
C GLU A 121 0.55 2.11 18.78
N LYS A 122 1.68 1.69 18.20
CA LYS A 122 2.53 2.57 17.38
C LYS A 122 1.83 3.06 16.11
N SER A 123 1.00 2.23 15.49
CA SER A 123 0.27 2.64 14.28
C SER A 123 -0.78 3.70 14.59
N LEU A 124 -1.44 3.61 15.76
CA LEU A 124 -2.41 4.60 16.21
C LEU A 124 -1.77 5.96 16.50
N GLU A 125 -0.51 6.00 16.97
CA GLU A 125 0.22 7.25 17.19
C GLU A 125 0.46 8.05 15.89
N VAL A 126 0.48 7.37 14.73
CA VAL A 126 0.89 7.97 13.45
C VAL A 126 -0.14 7.78 12.34
N HIS A 127 -1.35 7.33 12.67
CA HIS A 127 -2.38 6.90 11.73
C HIS A 127 -2.80 7.97 10.72
N GLU A 128 -2.66 9.26 11.05
CA GLU A 128 -2.97 10.39 10.15
C GLU A 128 -2.09 10.47 8.90
N LYS A 129 -0.93 9.79 8.92
CA LYS A 129 0.02 9.76 7.81
C LYS A 129 -0.43 8.91 6.62
N VAL A 130 -1.39 8.01 6.85
CA VAL A 130 -1.90 7.04 5.87
C VAL A 130 -3.42 7.08 5.82
N ASP A 131 -4.00 6.55 4.74
CA ASP A 131 -5.45 6.49 4.56
C ASP A 131 -6.07 5.26 5.24
N PHE A 132 -5.32 4.15 5.32
CA PHE A 132 -5.77 2.93 5.96
C PHE A 132 -4.62 2.12 6.58
N ILE A 133 -4.97 1.27 7.54
CA ILE A 133 -4.05 0.36 8.23
C ILE A 133 -4.76 -0.98 8.41
N LEU A 134 -4.17 -2.05 7.89
CA LEU A 134 -4.62 -3.42 8.10
C LEU A 134 -3.67 -4.18 9.02
N ALA A 135 -4.22 -4.89 10.00
CA ALA A 135 -3.49 -5.74 10.91
C ALA A 135 -3.86 -7.22 10.70
N SER A 136 -2.85 -8.07 10.50
CA SER A 136 -3.01 -9.49 10.16
C SER A 136 -2.37 -10.41 11.20
N ASP A 137 -3.11 -11.39 11.70
CA ASP A 137 -2.59 -12.53 12.49
C ASP A 137 -2.53 -13.85 11.69
N LEU A 138 -2.71 -13.77 10.37
CA LEU A 138 -2.86 -14.89 9.42
C LEU A 138 -4.15 -15.73 9.59
N ILE A 139 -5.06 -15.34 10.47
CA ILE A 139 -6.39 -15.94 10.65
C ILE A 139 -7.47 -14.94 10.23
N LYS A 140 -7.34 -13.68 10.66
CA LYS A 140 -8.20 -12.56 10.32
C LYS A 140 -7.39 -11.32 9.95
N ILE A 141 -8.11 -10.37 9.34
CA ILE A 141 -7.63 -9.01 9.11
C ILE A 141 -8.50 -8.08 9.95
N ASP A 142 -7.86 -7.33 10.85
CA ASP A 142 -8.47 -6.22 11.56
C ASP A 142 -8.17 -4.92 10.80
N ILE A 143 -9.19 -4.11 10.59
CA ILE A 143 -9.04 -2.76 10.03
C ILE A 143 -8.80 -1.82 11.22
N ILE A 144 -7.60 -1.25 11.32
CA ILE A 144 -7.25 -0.31 12.39
C ILE A 144 -7.63 1.12 11.98
N LYS A 145 -7.59 1.40 10.67
CA LYS A 145 -8.03 2.65 10.06
C LYS A 145 -8.59 2.36 8.66
N GLY A 146 -9.67 3.05 8.29
CA GLY A 146 -10.21 3.04 6.93
C GLY A 146 -11.41 2.12 6.72
N ASP A 147 -12.25 1.88 7.74
CA ASP A 147 -13.41 0.97 7.64
C ASP A 147 -14.30 1.29 6.43
N ASN A 148 -14.83 2.51 6.33
CA ASN A 148 -15.69 2.94 5.20
C ASN A 148 -14.98 2.95 3.83
N LEU A 149 -13.64 2.94 3.83
CA LEU A 149 -12.86 2.90 2.60
C LEU A 149 -12.85 1.48 2.01
N LEU A 150 -12.71 0.47 2.87
CA LEU A 150 -12.34 -0.90 2.51
C LEU A 150 -13.53 -1.88 2.38
N GLU A 151 -14.76 -1.38 2.54
CA GLU A 151 -16.01 -2.13 2.32
C GLU A 151 -16.26 -2.55 0.87
#